data_AF-A0A9Q0JD04-F1
#
_entry.id   AF-A0A9Q0JD04-F1
#
_cell.length_a   1.000
_cell.length_b   1.000
_cell.length_c   1.000
_cell.angle_alpha   90.00
_cell.angle_beta   90.00
_cell.angle_gamma   90.00
#
_symmetry.space_group_name_H-M   'P 1'
#
loop_
_entity.id
_entity.type
_entity.pdbx_description
1 polymer ?
#
loop_
_entity_poly.entity_id
_entity_poly.type
_entity_poly.pdbx_seq_one_letter_code
_entity_poly.pdbx_strand_id
1 'polypeptide(L)'
;MEILSFYTPPCSQVLNLKWKVVARGSNSCQLLLPSAMIHNRSGSLRFSGVNRLFAKDLGLQKRAGLKVFSGNYNSYVAGAGQDVGSIVGRGESAPKIMIPGLPSDINGGTSAPISSGFWEWKPKLNMYYETAGAENVKSPAVLFLPGFGVGSFHYEKQLKDLGRDYRVWAIDFLGQGMSLPLENPTPHGKELNASEGMNSFWGFGDETEPWASELVFSMDLWRDQVSHFIQEVIGEPVYVVGNSLGGFVALYFAASNPQLVKGVTLLNATPFWGFLPNPVRSPRLARLFPWSGTFPLPATVRRIVEILWQKISDPESIAEVLKHVYADHSTNIDKVFSRIIEITQHPAAAASLASIMFAPQGQLSFRETLSRCKTSDVPICLMYGKEDPWVTPVWGLKVKRQIPEAPYYEISPAGHCPHDEVPEVVNYLLRGWIKNLESQGSVALPLIEDSEEGKKAANSKEINKDDRQRKMRLLSETFRSIKPPKPKPKPQANASKSSQAQPSSNSKLRSWCVYLILSTNTPIKTYVGVTNNFSRRLKQHNGELKGGAKASRAGRPWVCACLIRGFDDRSEASQFESKWKSVSRKLPRKKKAEDSMKHTSDCSLPLLQHRQMALDKVKGSFDFSRLEIDWPLNSF
;
A
#
# COMPACT_ATOMS: atom_id res chain seq x y z
N MET A 1 16.70 -43.18 -8.66
CA MET A 1 15.29 -42.77 -8.73
C MET A 1 14.56 -43.41 -7.57
N GLU A 2 14.44 -42.70 -6.45
CA GLU A 2 13.41 -42.94 -5.45
C GLU A 2 12.96 -41.56 -4.97
N ILE A 3 11.65 -41.32 -5.11
CA ILE A 3 10.97 -40.08 -4.78
C ILE A 3 10.43 -40.26 -3.37
N LEU A 4 10.93 -39.50 -2.41
CA LEU A 4 10.29 -39.33 -1.11
C LEU A 4 9.56 -37.99 -1.08
N SER A 5 8.24 -38.12 -0.96
CA SER A 5 7.26 -37.06 -0.81
C SER A 5 7.42 -36.33 0.53
N PHE A 6 7.43 -35.00 0.52
CA PHE A 6 7.11 -34.20 1.70
C PHE A 6 5.85 -33.37 1.44
N TYR A 7 4.84 -33.63 2.26
CA TYR A 7 3.65 -32.81 2.44
C TYR A 7 4.05 -31.49 3.14
N THR A 8 3.68 -30.36 2.56
CA THR A 8 3.71 -29.04 3.20
C THR A 8 2.29 -28.60 3.56
N PRO A 9 2.00 -28.15 4.79
CA PRO A 9 0.75 -27.48 5.11
C PRO A 9 0.83 -25.98 4.76
N PRO A 10 -0.28 -25.32 4.37
CA PRO A 10 -0.30 -23.88 4.17
C PRO A 10 -0.36 -23.18 5.54
N CYS A 11 0.69 -22.46 5.92
CA CYS A 11 0.70 -21.67 7.14
C CYS A 11 0.38 -20.20 6.83
N SER A 12 -0.79 -19.74 7.27
CA SER A 12 -1.10 -18.34 7.49
C SER A 12 -1.22 -18.15 9.00
N GLN A 13 -0.37 -17.32 9.59
CA GLN A 13 -0.34 -17.07 11.05
C GLN A 13 -0.76 -15.63 11.33
N VAL A 14 -1.60 -15.44 12.35
CA VAL A 14 -2.16 -14.15 12.75
C VAL A 14 -1.73 -13.86 14.19
N LEU A 15 -0.96 -12.80 14.41
CA LEU A 15 -0.55 -12.36 15.74
C LEU A 15 -1.63 -11.50 16.44
N ASN A 16 -1.72 -11.66 17.77
CA ASN A 16 -2.48 -10.81 18.69
C ASN A 16 -1.71 -10.72 20.02
N LEU A 17 -1.07 -9.58 20.32
CA LEU A 17 -0.43 -9.32 21.61
C LEU A 17 -1.43 -8.59 22.54
N LYS A 18 -1.74 -9.15 23.73
CA LYS A 18 -2.53 -8.48 24.79
C LYS A 18 -1.64 -8.12 25.98
N TRP A 19 -1.63 -6.86 26.40
CA TRP A 19 -0.94 -6.41 27.61
C TRP A 19 -1.86 -6.10 28.80
N LYS A 20 -1.35 -6.39 30.01
CA LYS A 20 -1.79 -5.88 31.31
C LYS A 20 -0.96 -4.63 31.63
N VAL A 21 -1.62 -3.49 31.85
CA VAL A 21 -1.00 -2.27 32.36
C VAL A 21 -0.82 -2.40 33.88
N VAL A 22 0.43 -2.31 34.37
CA VAL A 22 0.72 -2.13 35.79
C VAL A 22 0.83 -0.63 36.06
N ALA A 23 -0.23 -0.05 36.62
CA ALA A 23 -0.18 1.33 37.11
C ALA A 23 0.48 1.35 38.50
N ARG A 24 1.57 2.09 38.65
CA ARG A 24 2.05 2.56 39.96
C ARG A 24 1.52 3.98 40.17
N GLY A 25 0.62 4.13 41.13
CA GLY A 25 0.12 5.44 41.57
C GLY A 25 1.07 6.12 42.55
N SER A 26 1.04 7.45 42.56
CA SER A 26 1.42 8.28 43.71
C SER A 26 0.79 9.68 43.59
N ASN A 27 -0.27 9.85 44.39
CA ASN A 27 -0.71 11.00 45.19
C ASN A 27 -0.52 12.46 44.73
N SER A 28 -1.68 13.09 44.52
CA SER A 28 -2.21 14.35 45.09
C SER A 28 -1.29 15.55 45.34
N CYS A 29 -1.64 16.68 44.73
CA CYS A 29 -1.86 17.93 45.46
C CYS A 29 -2.87 18.82 44.70
N GLN A 30 -3.92 19.24 45.42
CA GLN A 30 -4.92 20.23 45.01
C GLN A 30 -4.30 21.63 44.96
N LEU A 31 -4.83 22.54 44.12
CA LEU A 31 -5.08 23.95 44.49
C LEU A 31 -5.85 24.73 43.39
N LEU A 32 -7.07 25.13 43.77
CA LEU A 32 -7.82 26.38 43.56
C LEU A 32 -7.75 27.18 42.23
N LEU A 33 -8.93 27.31 41.61
CA LEU A 33 -9.31 28.33 40.61
C LEU A 33 -9.40 29.75 41.23
N PRO A 34 -9.31 30.80 40.40
CA PRO A 34 -10.44 31.72 40.32
C PRO A 34 -10.84 32.16 38.89
N SER A 35 -12.11 32.49 38.75
CA SER A 35 -12.81 32.93 37.55
C SER A 35 -12.45 34.35 37.10
N ALA A 36 -12.45 34.59 35.78
CA ALA A 36 -12.69 35.91 35.20
C ALA A 36 -13.38 35.79 33.83
N MET A 37 -14.53 36.45 33.70
CA MET A 37 -15.28 36.67 32.44
C MET A 37 -14.73 37.88 31.71
N ILE A 38 -14.45 37.77 30.40
CA ILE A 38 -14.42 38.92 29.47
C ILE A 38 -15.12 38.51 28.15
N HIS A 39 -15.92 39.45 27.64
CA HIS A 39 -16.87 39.32 26.53
C HIS A 39 -16.34 40.00 25.25
N ASN A 40 -16.80 39.51 24.08
CA ASN A 40 -16.83 40.14 22.74
C ASN A 40 -15.49 40.34 21.97
N ARG A 41 -15.39 40.31 20.62
CA ARG A 41 -16.33 40.08 19.49
C ARG A 41 -15.52 39.83 18.20
N SER A 42 -15.92 38.79 17.45
CA SER A 42 -16.13 38.73 15.99
C SER A 42 -14.99 38.92 14.97
N GLY A 43 -14.85 37.91 14.09
CA GLY A 43 -14.20 38.03 12.77
C GLY A 43 -13.84 36.68 12.12
N SER A 44 -14.78 35.74 11.97
CA SER A 44 -14.51 34.43 11.34
C SER A 44 -14.76 34.47 9.84
N LEU A 45 -13.69 34.50 9.04
CA LEU A 45 -13.69 34.13 7.63
C LEU A 45 -13.36 32.63 7.52
N ARG A 46 -14.36 31.82 7.16
CA ARG A 46 -14.24 30.36 7.01
C ARG A 46 -13.80 30.00 5.59
N PHE A 47 -12.54 29.59 5.42
CA PHE A 47 -12.08 28.85 4.24
C PHE A 47 -12.21 27.33 4.49
N SER A 48 -13.35 26.74 4.11
CA SER A 48 -13.63 25.30 4.31
C SER A 48 -13.69 24.52 2.98
N GLY A 49 -12.65 24.64 2.14
CA GLY A 49 -12.65 24.08 0.78
C GLY A 49 -11.54 23.07 0.44
N VAL A 50 -10.36 23.18 1.05
CA VAL A 50 -9.13 22.59 0.45
C VAL A 50 -8.69 21.28 1.14
N ASN A 51 -9.28 20.92 2.27
CA ASN A 51 -8.95 19.67 2.99
C ASN A 51 -9.40 18.37 2.30
N ARG A 52 -10.10 18.42 1.16
CA ARG A 52 -10.78 17.26 0.59
C ARG A 52 -10.10 16.57 -0.59
N LEU A 53 -9.09 17.20 -1.20
CA LEU A 53 -8.30 16.59 -2.29
C LEU A 53 -7.23 15.66 -1.71
N PHE A 54 -6.46 16.14 -0.72
CA PHE A 54 -5.41 15.35 -0.06
C PHE A 54 -5.88 14.10 0.68
N ALA A 55 -7.08 14.12 1.27
CA ALA A 55 -7.59 12.98 2.04
C ALA A 55 -8.14 11.85 1.14
N LYS A 56 -8.48 12.13 -0.12
CA LYS A 56 -9.08 11.13 -1.01
C LYS A 56 -8.03 10.30 -1.75
N ASP A 57 -6.88 10.88 -2.03
CA ASP A 57 -5.79 10.21 -2.76
C ASP A 57 -4.90 9.36 -1.84
N LEU A 58 -5.12 9.40 -0.51
CA LEU A 58 -4.48 8.58 0.52
C LEU A 58 -5.47 7.71 1.35
N GLY A 59 -6.70 7.52 0.87
CA GLY A 59 -7.64 6.56 1.49
C GLY A 59 -8.24 6.96 2.86
N LEU A 60 -8.39 8.25 3.18
CA LEU A 60 -8.98 8.69 4.44
C LEU A 60 -10.52 8.86 4.36
N GLN A 61 -11.27 7.99 5.04
CA GLN A 61 -12.68 8.24 5.42
C GLN A 61 -12.86 8.47 6.94
N LYS A 62 -13.62 9.54 7.24
CA LYS A 62 -14.18 10.02 8.54
C LYS A 62 -15.01 8.95 9.28
N ARG A 63 -15.32 8.99 10.60
CA ARG A 63 -15.17 9.92 11.75
C ARG A 63 -15.64 9.15 13.01
N ALA A 64 -15.10 9.45 14.19
CA ALA A 64 -15.85 9.43 15.44
C ALA A 64 -15.59 10.75 16.18
N GLY A 65 -16.65 11.39 16.66
CA GLY A 65 -16.58 12.73 17.25
C GLY A 65 -15.96 12.69 18.65
N LEU A 66 -14.94 13.51 18.87
CA LEU A 66 -14.45 13.84 20.20
C LEU A 66 -14.43 15.36 20.34
N LYS A 67 -15.11 15.88 21.38
CA LYS A 67 -15.02 17.27 21.79
C LYS A 67 -13.62 17.50 22.37
N VAL A 68 -12.85 18.39 21.77
CA VAL A 68 -11.55 18.85 22.28
C VAL A 68 -11.76 20.18 22.99
N PHE A 69 -11.32 20.25 24.25
CA PHE A 69 -11.14 21.52 24.96
C PHE A 69 -9.76 22.08 24.63
N SER A 70 -9.72 23.36 24.25
CA SER A 70 -8.51 24.12 23.93
C SER A 70 -7.76 24.49 25.20
N GLY A 71 -6.47 24.14 25.29
CA GLY A 71 -5.53 24.72 26.23
C GLY A 71 -4.44 25.46 25.45
N ASN A 72 -4.45 26.80 25.53
CA ASN A 72 -3.37 27.65 25.03
C ASN A 72 -2.09 27.37 25.81
N TYR A 73 -0.96 27.21 25.11
CA TYR A 73 0.35 27.51 25.68
C TYR A 73 1.01 28.61 24.87
N ASN A 74 1.25 29.73 25.56
CA ASN A 74 1.98 30.89 25.08
C ASN A 74 3.44 30.52 24.84
N SER A 75 3.91 30.88 23.65
CA SER A 75 5.31 31.11 23.33
C SER A 75 5.89 32.23 24.21
N TYR A 76 7.02 31.96 24.87
CA TYR A 76 7.96 33.00 25.28
C TYR A 76 9.34 32.68 24.73
N VAL A 77 9.83 33.58 23.86
CA VAL A 77 11.23 33.76 23.53
C VAL A 77 11.79 34.75 24.54
N ALA A 78 12.83 34.35 25.26
CA ALA A 78 13.72 35.25 26.01
C ALA A 78 15.15 34.82 25.75
N GLY A 79 15.99 35.80 25.39
CA GLY A 79 17.29 35.60 24.77
C GLY A 79 18.48 35.49 25.74
N ALA A 80 19.58 35.07 25.10
CA ALA A 80 20.98 35.36 25.36
C ALA A 80 21.56 35.19 26.77
N GLY A 81 22.55 34.29 26.86
CA GLY A 81 23.74 34.53 27.67
C GLY A 81 24.20 33.38 28.57
N GLN A 82 25.36 32.82 28.21
CA GLN A 82 26.36 32.16 29.05
C GLN A 82 26.27 30.65 29.33
N ASP A 83 27.44 30.04 29.06
CA ASP A 83 27.95 28.71 29.36
C ASP A 83 27.40 28.04 30.62
N VAL A 84 26.80 26.86 30.43
CA VAL A 84 26.86 25.75 31.38
C VAL A 84 26.88 24.45 30.57
N GLY A 85 27.97 23.70 30.65
CA GLY A 85 28.02 22.34 30.14
C GLY A 85 26.96 21.48 30.83
N SER A 86 26.13 20.77 30.06
CA SER A 86 25.23 19.77 30.62
C SER A 86 25.09 18.57 29.70
N ILE A 87 25.65 17.45 30.15
CA ILE A 87 25.01 16.13 30.24
C ILE A 87 24.09 15.82 29.06
N VAL A 88 24.63 15.10 28.08
CA VAL A 88 23.87 14.37 27.06
C VAL A 88 22.99 13.35 27.79
N GLY A 89 21.74 13.73 28.05
CA GLY A 89 20.70 12.82 28.50
C GLY A 89 20.45 11.79 27.40
N ARG A 90 21.03 10.60 27.57
CA ARG A 90 20.87 9.42 26.72
C ARG A 90 19.42 8.93 26.80
N GLY A 91 18.55 9.50 25.98
CA GLY A 91 17.18 9.01 25.75
C GLY A 91 17.20 7.80 24.82
N GLU A 92 17.83 6.71 25.20
CA GLU A 92 17.72 5.45 24.46
C GLU A 92 16.40 4.77 24.83
N SER A 93 15.47 4.74 23.86
CA SER A 93 14.23 3.98 23.92
C SER A 93 14.54 2.49 24.05
N ALA A 94 14.26 1.89 25.21
CA ALA A 94 14.34 0.43 25.38
C ALA A 94 13.48 -0.32 24.34
N PRO A 95 13.84 -1.56 23.95
CA PRO A 95 13.07 -2.37 23.01
C PRO A 95 11.64 -2.59 23.52
N LYS A 96 10.65 -2.38 22.65
CA LYS A 96 9.22 -2.48 23.02
C LYS A 96 8.78 -3.92 23.24
N ILE A 97 9.27 -4.84 22.40
CA ILE A 97 9.05 -6.28 22.54
C ILE A 97 10.39 -6.94 22.88
N MET A 98 10.38 -7.75 23.93
CA MET A 98 11.53 -8.58 24.29
C MET A 98 11.41 -9.92 23.55
N ILE A 99 12.31 -10.18 22.61
CA ILE A 99 12.40 -11.48 21.94
C ILE A 99 13.47 -12.32 22.66
N PRO A 100 13.11 -13.45 23.27
CA PRO A 100 14.07 -14.31 23.98
C PRO A 100 15.26 -14.69 23.10
N GLY A 101 16.48 -14.47 23.58
CA GLY A 101 17.71 -14.83 22.87
C GLY A 101 18.29 -13.76 21.92
N LEU A 102 17.62 -12.62 21.73
CA LEU A 102 18.22 -11.44 21.09
C LEU A 102 18.86 -10.52 22.15
N PRO A 103 20.01 -9.88 21.86
CA PRO A 103 20.59 -8.91 22.77
C PRO A 103 19.63 -7.73 22.95
N SER A 104 19.10 -7.56 24.16
CA SER A 104 18.35 -6.36 24.53
C SER A 104 19.33 -5.22 24.78
N ASP A 105 19.02 -4.03 24.27
CA ASP A 105 19.81 -2.80 24.54
C ASP A 105 19.93 -2.50 26.04
N ILE A 106 19.09 -3.13 26.87
CA ILE A 106 19.09 -3.10 28.35
C ILE A 106 20.42 -3.59 28.94
N ASN A 107 21.18 -4.42 28.23
CA ASN A 107 22.46 -4.99 28.71
C ASN A 107 23.71 -4.33 28.10
N GLY A 108 23.60 -3.13 27.53
CA GLY A 108 24.78 -2.42 27.00
C GLY A 108 25.37 -3.03 25.74
N GLY A 109 24.58 -3.78 24.97
CA GLY A 109 24.98 -4.26 23.64
C GLY A 109 25.16 -3.07 22.69
N THR A 110 26.41 -2.80 22.30
CA THR A 110 26.75 -1.65 21.46
C THR A 110 25.93 -1.70 20.16
N SER A 111 25.08 -0.70 19.94
CA SER A 111 24.46 -0.45 18.64
C SER A 111 25.56 -0.33 17.58
N ALA A 112 25.33 -0.88 16.38
CA ALA A 112 26.26 -0.66 15.27
C ALA A 112 26.33 0.85 14.94
N PRO A 113 27.53 1.42 14.74
CA PRO A 113 27.66 2.80 14.33
C PRO A 113 27.14 2.99 12.91
N ILE A 114 26.40 4.07 12.69
CA ILE A 114 25.90 4.45 11.36
C ILE A 114 26.85 5.47 10.76
N SER A 115 27.30 5.19 9.54
CA SER A 115 28.00 6.13 8.67
C SER A 115 27.07 6.54 7.55
N SER A 116 27.24 7.75 7.03
CA SER A 116 26.50 8.23 5.86
C SER A 116 27.42 8.76 4.79
N GLY A 117 26.99 8.71 3.54
CA GLY A 117 27.77 9.20 2.41
C GLY A 117 26.89 9.64 1.24
N PHE A 118 27.55 10.28 0.28
CA PHE A 118 26.98 10.56 -1.04
C PHE A 118 27.77 9.79 -2.08
N TRP A 119 27.07 9.26 -3.06
CA TRP A 119 27.65 8.67 -4.26
C TRP A 119 27.08 9.39 -5.48
N GLU A 120 27.95 9.89 -6.35
CA GLU A 120 27.56 10.52 -7.61
C GLU A 120 27.34 9.42 -8.65
N TRP A 121 26.09 9.15 -9.01
CA TRP A 121 25.77 8.14 -10.03
C TRP A 121 26.00 8.66 -11.45
N LYS A 122 25.54 9.90 -11.68
CA LYS A 122 25.70 10.64 -12.94
C LYS A 122 26.06 12.07 -12.57
N PRO A 123 26.69 12.84 -13.48
CA PRO A 123 26.99 14.24 -13.22
C PRO A 123 25.76 14.97 -12.66
N LYS A 124 25.91 15.57 -11.46
CA LYS A 124 24.85 16.31 -10.74
C LYS A 124 23.71 15.47 -10.14
N LEU A 125 23.71 14.16 -10.31
CA LEU A 125 22.77 13.24 -9.66
C LEU A 125 23.46 12.48 -8.53
N ASN A 126 23.40 13.09 -7.34
CA ASN A 126 23.97 12.55 -6.13
C ASN A 126 22.93 11.77 -5.33
N MET A 127 23.37 10.62 -4.83
CA MET A 127 22.55 9.70 -4.05
C MET A 127 23.12 9.63 -2.63
N TYR A 128 22.29 9.98 -1.67
CA TYR A 128 22.56 9.81 -0.24
C TYR A 128 22.29 8.37 0.20
N TYR A 129 23.13 7.86 1.09
CA TYR A 129 22.93 6.58 1.73
C TYR A 129 23.49 6.57 3.16
N GLU A 130 22.91 5.72 4.00
CA GLU A 130 23.40 5.37 5.33
C GLU A 130 23.83 3.89 5.33
N THR A 131 24.85 3.56 6.12
CA THR A 131 25.40 2.20 6.21
C THR A 131 25.87 1.88 7.63
N ALA A 132 25.80 0.61 8.00
CA ALA A 132 26.29 0.08 9.27
C ALA A 132 26.87 -1.33 9.08
N GLY A 133 27.80 -1.70 9.96
CA GLY A 133 28.38 -3.05 9.99
C GLY A 133 29.37 -3.35 8.88
N ALA A 134 30.10 -2.34 8.37
CA ALA A 134 31.08 -2.49 7.29
C ALA A 134 32.17 -3.55 7.59
N GLU A 135 32.45 -3.77 8.88
CA GLU A 135 33.35 -4.78 9.41
C GLU A 135 32.87 -6.23 9.18
N ASN A 136 31.57 -6.45 8.92
CA ASN A 136 30.97 -7.77 8.72
C ASN A 136 31.20 -8.31 7.30
N VAL A 137 32.45 -8.30 6.84
CA VAL A 137 32.85 -8.61 5.45
C VAL A 137 32.48 -10.03 4.98
N LYS A 138 32.26 -10.97 5.90
CA LYS A 138 31.82 -12.34 5.59
C LYS A 138 30.31 -12.53 5.60
N SER A 139 29.58 -11.53 6.11
CA SER A 139 28.12 -11.58 6.18
C SER A 139 27.51 -11.05 4.88
N PRO A 140 26.31 -11.55 4.49
CA PRO A 140 25.63 -11.07 3.31
C PRO A 140 25.24 -9.60 3.43
N ALA A 141 25.19 -8.92 2.29
CA ALA A 141 24.75 -7.54 2.18
C ALA A 141 23.22 -7.41 2.21
N VAL A 142 22.72 -6.43 2.98
CA VAL A 142 21.29 -6.11 3.08
C VAL A 142 21.07 -4.66 2.65
N LEU A 143 20.16 -4.43 1.71
CA LEU A 143 19.83 -3.11 1.17
C LEU A 143 18.37 -2.75 1.45
N PHE A 144 18.15 -1.62 2.12
CA PHE A 144 16.83 -1.07 2.43
C PHE A 144 16.42 0.05 1.47
N LEU A 145 15.20 -0.05 0.94
CA LEU A 145 14.60 0.88 -0.01
C LEU A 145 13.38 1.59 0.61
N PRO A 146 13.38 2.93 0.72
CA PRO A 146 12.38 3.68 1.47
C PRO A 146 11.01 3.74 0.79
N GLY A 147 10.00 4.03 1.60
CA GLY A 147 8.68 4.41 1.11
C GLY A 147 8.67 5.81 0.49
N PHE A 148 7.50 6.23 0.02
CA PHE A 148 7.32 7.58 -0.52
C PHE A 148 7.35 8.64 0.60
N GLY A 149 8.08 9.73 0.37
CA GLY A 149 8.12 10.88 1.28
C GLY A 149 9.06 10.70 2.48
N VAL A 150 9.85 9.63 2.50
CA VAL A 150 10.86 9.32 3.51
C VAL A 150 12.18 8.93 2.83
N GLY A 151 13.21 8.66 3.62
CA GLY A 151 14.53 8.23 3.14
C GLY A 151 15.16 7.17 4.05
N SER A 152 16.45 6.94 3.85
CA SER A 152 17.35 6.08 4.63
C SER A 152 17.18 6.24 6.14
N PHE A 153 16.97 7.47 6.63
CA PHE A 153 16.72 7.77 8.05
C PHE A 153 15.55 6.99 8.66
N HIS A 154 14.62 6.48 7.86
CA HIS A 154 13.51 5.64 8.31
C HIS A 154 13.92 4.21 8.66
N TYR A 155 15.17 3.83 8.38
CA TYR A 155 15.77 2.53 8.69
C TYR A 155 16.87 2.59 9.74
N GLU A 156 16.97 3.69 10.51
CA GLU A 156 17.97 3.82 11.58
C GLU A 156 17.93 2.62 12.54
N LYS A 157 16.74 2.16 12.92
CA LYS A 157 16.57 1.03 13.85
C LYS A 157 17.06 -0.29 13.26
N GLN A 158 16.92 -0.48 11.94
CA GLN A 158 17.45 -1.63 11.21
C GLN A 158 18.98 -1.55 11.12
N LEU A 159 19.53 -0.39 10.74
CA LEU A 159 20.97 -0.18 10.63
C LEU A 159 21.69 -0.44 11.96
N LYS A 160 21.16 0.10 13.06
CA LYS A 160 21.72 -0.06 14.41
C LYS A 160 21.77 -1.51 14.89
N ASP A 161 20.71 -2.27 14.62
CA ASP A 161 20.56 -3.64 15.12
C ASP A 161 21.16 -4.67 14.15
N LEU A 162 20.75 -4.67 12.89
CA LEU A 162 21.24 -5.64 11.89
C LEU A 162 22.69 -5.38 11.51
N GLY A 163 23.18 -4.14 11.62
CA GLY A 163 24.59 -3.81 11.40
C GLY A 163 25.53 -4.50 12.39
N ARG A 164 25.03 -5.10 13.48
CA ARG A 164 25.83 -5.94 14.39
C ARG A 164 26.23 -7.28 13.73
N ASP A 165 25.41 -7.76 12.80
CA ASP A 165 25.53 -9.10 12.22
C ASP A 165 25.82 -9.07 10.71
N TYR A 166 25.39 -8.01 10.01
CA TYR A 166 25.41 -7.88 8.55
C TYR A 166 26.06 -6.58 8.12
N ARG A 167 26.41 -6.51 6.82
CA ARG A 167 26.65 -5.23 6.17
C ARG A 167 25.33 -4.71 5.65
N VAL A 168 24.93 -3.53 6.12
CA VAL A 168 23.60 -2.99 5.87
C VAL A 168 23.72 -1.62 5.23
N TRP A 169 22.90 -1.37 4.22
CA TRP A 169 22.73 -0.08 3.57
C TRP A 169 21.27 0.32 3.55
N ALA A 170 20.99 1.60 3.72
CA ALA A 170 19.71 2.22 3.44
C ALA A 170 19.95 3.42 2.52
N ILE A 171 19.13 3.58 1.49
CA ILE A 171 19.36 4.62 0.49
C ILE A 171 18.23 5.63 0.42
N ASP A 172 18.52 6.79 -0.13
CA ASP A 172 17.51 7.75 -0.56
C ASP A 172 17.29 7.62 -2.06
N PHE A 173 16.03 7.54 -2.49
CA PHE A 173 15.72 7.58 -3.90
C PHE A 173 16.03 8.96 -4.48
N LEU A 174 16.56 9.03 -5.71
CA LEU A 174 16.71 10.30 -6.40
C LEU A 174 15.37 11.05 -6.43
N GLY A 175 15.39 12.33 -6.07
CA GLY A 175 14.20 13.17 -5.92
C GLY A 175 13.48 13.05 -4.57
N GLN A 176 14.02 12.26 -3.63
CA GLN A 176 13.52 12.11 -2.26
C GLN A 176 14.67 12.23 -1.25
N GLY A 177 14.32 12.53 0.01
CA GLY A 177 15.29 12.60 1.08
C GLY A 177 16.37 13.65 0.85
N MET A 178 17.59 13.30 1.21
CA MET A 178 18.82 14.05 0.94
C MET A 178 19.34 13.83 -0.49
N SER A 179 18.67 13.00 -1.31
CA SER A 179 18.96 12.82 -2.75
C SER A 179 18.13 13.75 -3.65
N LEU A 180 17.67 14.88 -3.10
CA LEU A 180 17.11 15.97 -3.90
C LEU A 180 18.20 16.61 -4.78
N PRO A 181 17.85 17.20 -5.93
CA PRO A 181 18.80 17.90 -6.78
C PRO A 181 19.65 18.92 -6.02
N LEU A 182 20.97 18.87 -6.19
CA LEU A 182 21.91 19.84 -5.60
C LEU A 182 22.03 21.14 -6.41
N GLU A 183 21.51 21.14 -7.64
CA GLU A 183 21.41 22.31 -8.51
C GLU A 183 19.99 22.45 -9.05
N ASN A 184 19.61 23.67 -9.40
CA ASN A 184 18.28 23.93 -9.95
C ASN A 184 18.17 23.26 -11.34
N PRO A 185 17.26 22.28 -11.55
CA PRO A 185 17.10 21.64 -12.84
C PRO A 185 16.56 22.58 -13.91
N THR A 186 15.94 23.70 -13.51
CA THR A 186 15.36 24.69 -14.43
C THR A 186 15.63 26.12 -13.93
N PRO A 187 16.82 26.70 -14.18
CA PRO A 187 17.05 28.10 -13.86
C PRO A 187 16.16 29.01 -14.70
N HIS A 188 15.87 30.21 -14.17
CA HIS A 188 15.20 31.24 -14.95
C HIS A 188 16.24 31.88 -15.87
N GLY A 189 15.90 32.11 -17.13
CA GLY A 189 16.79 32.79 -18.08
C GLY A 189 17.32 34.11 -17.50
N LYS A 190 18.55 34.49 -17.87
CA LYS A 190 19.27 35.68 -17.39
C LYS A 190 18.52 36.98 -17.73
N GLU A 191 17.47 37.34 -17.01
CA GLU A 191 16.88 38.69 -16.89
C GLU A 191 15.61 38.64 -16.03
N LEU A 192 15.77 38.61 -14.71
CA LEU A 192 14.70 39.03 -13.80
C LEU A 192 15.30 40.03 -12.82
N ASN A 193 14.78 41.25 -12.89
CA ASN A 193 15.13 42.36 -12.02
C ASN A 193 14.98 41.95 -10.55
N ALA A 194 15.93 42.36 -9.72
CA ALA A 194 16.09 42.01 -8.32
C ALA A 194 15.00 42.55 -7.36
N SER A 195 13.75 42.68 -7.82
CA SER A 195 12.63 43.24 -7.06
C SER A 195 11.47 42.28 -6.78
N GLU A 196 11.52 41.01 -7.20
CA GLU A 196 10.56 39.98 -6.76
C GLU A 196 11.21 39.04 -5.75
N GLY A 197 11.34 39.52 -4.51
CA GLY A 197 11.60 38.65 -3.38
C GLY A 197 10.36 37.84 -3.03
N MET A 198 10.34 36.54 -3.37
CA MET A 198 9.57 35.48 -2.69
C MET A 198 10.01 34.09 -3.20
N ASN A 199 10.59 33.27 -2.31
CA ASN A 199 10.71 31.80 -2.39
C ASN A 199 11.13 31.21 -3.75
N SER A 200 12.44 31.10 -3.98
CA SER A 200 13.03 30.44 -5.16
C SER A 200 12.81 28.92 -5.13
N PHE A 201 11.63 28.47 -5.58
CA PHE A 201 11.39 27.05 -5.87
C PHE A 201 12.22 26.63 -7.08
N TRP A 202 13.09 25.64 -6.91
CA TRP A 202 13.82 25.04 -8.02
C TRP A 202 12.89 24.12 -8.83
N GLY A 203 13.13 24.00 -10.13
CA GLY A 203 12.28 23.21 -11.03
C GLY A 203 11.05 23.93 -11.60
N PHE A 204 10.89 25.23 -11.32
CA PHE A 204 9.77 26.08 -11.77
C PHE A 204 10.16 27.07 -12.88
N GLY A 205 11.39 27.01 -13.40
CA GLY A 205 11.86 27.81 -14.53
C GLY A 205 11.40 27.24 -15.87
N ASP A 206 11.57 28.03 -16.94
CA ASP A 206 11.11 27.70 -18.29
C ASP A 206 12.11 26.94 -19.14
N GLU A 207 13.39 26.96 -18.78
CA GLU A 207 14.47 26.26 -19.47
C GLU A 207 15.02 25.16 -18.57
N THR A 208 15.39 24.02 -19.16
CA THR A 208 15.95 22.88 -18.42
C THR A 208 17.44 22.80 -18.66
N GLU A 209 18.21 22.57 -17.58
CA GLU A 209 19.62 22.27 -17.69
C GLU A 209 19.86 20.96 -18.45
N PRO A 210 20.97 20.82 -19.21
CA PRO A 210 21.22 19.61 -20.00
C PRO A 210 21.17 18.32 -19.20
N TRP A 211 21.66 18.32 -17.95
CA TRP A 211 21.67 17.15 -17.06
C TRP A 211 20.26 16.73 -16.59
N ALA A 212 19.29 17.65 -16.62
CA ALA A 212 17.92 17.43 -16.18
C ALA A 212 16.92 17.25 -17.34
N SER A 213 17.36 17.39 -18.59
CA SER A 213 16.51 17.38 -19.80
C SER A 213 15.65 16.12 -19.95
N GLU A 214 16.19 14.95 -19.58
CA GLU A 214 15.50 13.66 -19.61
C GLU A 214 15.15 13.14 -18.21
N LEU A 215 15.37 13.95 -17.17
CA LEU A 215 15.20 13.52 -15.79
C LEU A 215 13.71 13.36 -15.46
N VAL A 216 13.34 12.14 -15.04
CA VAL A 216 12.04 11.82 -14.47
C VAL A 216 12.26 10.91 -13.27
N PHE A 217 11.82 11.34 -12.08
CA PHE A 217 11.88 10.52 -10.88
C PHE A 217 10.81 9.42 -10.93
N SER A 218 11.16 8.31 -11.59
CA SER A 218 10.24 7.23 -11.95
C SER A 218 10.70 5.87 -11.42
N MET A 219 9.82 4.87 -11.48
CA MET A 219 10.17 3.47 -11.18
C MET A 219 11.36 2.97 -12.00
N ASP A 220 11.46 3.38 -13.27
CA ASP A 220 12.58 3.00 -14.13
C ASP A 220 13.89 3.67 -13.69
N LEU A 221 13.86 4.94 -13.31
CA LEU A 221 15.04 5.63 -12.77
C LEU A 221 15.51 4.96 -11.48
N TRP A 222 14.60 4.68 -10.55
CA TRP A 222 14.96 4.07 -9.26
C TRP A 222 15.44 2.62 -9.41
N ARG A 223 14.92 1.85 -10.38
CA ARG A 223 15.50 0.54 -10.74
C ARG A 223 16.97 0.69 -11.12
N ASP A 224 17.29 1.63 -12.03
CA ASP A 224 18.66 1.85 -12.48
C ASP A 224 19.56 2.35 -11.36
N GLN A 225 19.06 3.30 -10.55
CA GLN A 225 19.74 3.80 -9.36
C GLN A 225 20.16 2.64 -8.44
N VAL A 226 19.22 1.74 -8.11
CA VAL A 226 19.50 0.58 -7.26
C VAL A 226 20.49 -0.37 -7.91
N SER A 227 20.34 -0.65 -9.22
CA SER A 227 21.25 -1.54 -9.94
C SER A 227 22.69 -1.03 -9.93
N HIS A 228 22.90 0.25 -10.23
CA HIS A 228 24.24 0.83 -10.24
C HIS A 228 24.82 0.95 -8.82
N PHE A 229 24.03 1.35 -7.83
CA PHE A 229 24.50 1.40 -6.44
C PHE A 229 24.98 0.03 -5.96
N ILE A 230 24.25 -1.04 -6.27
CA ILE A 230 24.69 -2.40 -5.92
C ILE A 230 25.99 -2.77 -6.63
N GLN A 231 26.14 -2.43 -7.91
CA GLN A 231 27.33 -2.80 -8.70
C GLN A 231 28.57 -1.99 -8.30
N GLU A 232 28.42 -0.69 -8.05
CA GLU A 232 29.53 0.24 -7.91
C GLU A 232 29.91 0.51 -6.44
N VAL A 233 28.93 0.45 -5.52
CA VAL A 233 29.15 0.74 -4.10
C VAL A 233 29.17 -0.53 -3.26
N ILE A 234 28.19 -1.43 -3.43
CA ILE A 234 28.11 -2.66 -2.63
C ILE A 234 29.05 -3.76 -3.18
N GLY A 235 29.11 -3.91 -4.50
CA GLY A 235 30.00 -4.83 -5.20
C GLY A 235 29.56 -6.30 -5.21
N GLU A 236 28.38 -6.65 -4.70
CA GLU A 236 27.89 -8.04 -4.66
C GLU A 236 26.36 -8.14 -4.62
N PRO A 237 25.78 -9.34 -4.90
CA PRO A 237 24.34 -9.57 -4.78
C PRO A 237 23.81 -9.40 -3.34
N VAL A 238 22.65 -8.77 -3.21
CA VAL A 238 22.10 -8.33 -1.91
C VAL A 238 20.77 -9.00 -1.56
N TYR A 239 20.44 -9.02 -0.27
CA TYR A 239 19.05 -9.11 0.18
C TYR A 239 18.43 -7.71 0.11
N VAL A 240 17.40 -7.54 -0.70
CA VAL A 240 16.72 -6.25 -0.84
C VAL A 240 15.43 -6.24 -0.02
N VAL A 241 15.24 -5.20 0.78
CA VAL A 241 14.08 -5.00 1.65
C VAL A 241 13.46 -3.65 1.33
N GLY A 242 12.16 -3.59 1.13
CA GLY A 242 11.51 -2.33 0.76
C GLY A 242 10.17 -2.12 1.44
N ASN A 243 9.94 -0.91 1.96
CA ASN A 243 8.65 -0.51 2.50
C ASN A 243 7.81 0.23 1.45
N SER A 244 6.52 -0.10 1.36
CA SER A 244 5.56 0.64 0.52
C SER A 244 6.05 0.76 -0.94
N LEU A 245 6.28 1.97 -1.45
CA LEU A 245 6.91 2.24 -2.75
C LEU A 245 8.24 1.50 -2.94
N GLY A 246 9.13 1.56 -1.95
CA GLY A 246 10.41 0.86 -1.97
C GLY A 246 10.26 -0.66 -2.10
N GLY A 247 9.15 -1.22 -1.60
CA GLY A 247 8.81 -2.64 -1.81
C GLY A 247 8.47 -2.94 -3.28
N PHE A 248 7.75 -2.05 -3.95
CA PHE A 248 7.52 -2.20 -5.40
C PHE A 248 8.83 -2.04 -6.17
N VAL A 249 9.66 -1.03 -5.84
CA VAL A 249 10.96 -0.83 -6.48
C VAL A 249 11.87 -2.05 -6.29
N ALA A 250 11.93 -2.61 -5.08
CA ALA A 250 12.71 -3.82 -4.76
C ALA A 250 12.31 -5.00 -5.66
N LEU A 251 11.00 -5.23 -5.79
CA LEU A 251 10.49 -6.28 -6.65
C LEU A 251 10.78 -5.99 -8.12
N TYR A 252 10.56 -4.75 -8.56
CA TYR A 252 10.80 -4.27 -9.93
C TYR A 252 12.25 -4.47 -10.36
N PHE A 253 13.17 -4.07 -9.48
CA PHE A 253 14.60 -4.29 -9.61
C PHE A 253 14.92 -5.79 -9.70
N ALA A 254 14.43 -6.61 -8.77
CA ALA A 254 14.71 -8.05 -8.78
C ALA A 254 14.22 -8.77 -10.04
N ALA A 255 13.08 -8.35 -10.61
CA ALA A 255 12.59 -8.88 -11.88
C ALA A 255 13.43 -8.47 -13.10
N SER A 256 14.19 -7.39 -12.99
CA SER A 256 15.03 -6.83 -14.07
C SER A 256 16.48 -7.27 -13.95
N ASN A 257 16.95 -7.53 -12.72
CA ASN A 257 18.34 -7.83 -12.39
C ASN A 257 18.43 -9.01 -11.37
N PRO A 258 17.85 -10.19 -11.67
CA PRO A 258 17.78 -11.29 -10.70
C PRO A 258 19.15 -11.76 -10.21
N GLN A 259 20.20 -11.64 -11.03
CA GLN A 259 21.57 -12.00 -10.66
C GLN A 259 22.18 -11.14 -9.54
N LEU A 260 21.61 -9.97 -9.26
CA LEU A 260 22.05 -9.07 -8.19
C LEU A 260 21.26 -9.26 -6.90
N VAL A 261 20.33 -10.22 -6.84
CA VAL A 261 19.39 -10.37 -5.74
C VAL A 261 19.45 -11.78 -5.15
N LYS A 262 19.75 -11.87 -3.85
CA LYS A 262 19.69 -13.12 -3.07
C LYS A 262 18.29 -13.40 -2.53
N GLY A 263 17.50 -12.35 -2.30
CA GLY A 263 16.12 -12.44 -1.87
C GLY A 263 15.47 -11.06 -1.70
N VAL A 264 14.14 -11.03 -1.76
CA VAL A 264 13.33 -9.81 -1.65
C VAL A 264 12.43 -9.90 -0.41
N THR A 265 12.41 -8.86 0.42
CA THR A 265 11.45 -8.74 1.53
C THR A 265 10.54 -7.53 1.29
N LEU A 266 9.23 -7.80 1.22
CA LEU A 266 8.20 -6.79 0.99
C LEU A 266 7.57 -6.39 2.33
N LEU A 267 7.84 -5.16 2.76
CA LEU A 267 7.24 -4.55 3.95
C LEU A 267 6.05 -3.69 3.51
N ASN A 268 4.81 -4.16 3.70
CA ASN A 268 3.61 -3.38 3.31
C ASN A 268 3.69 -2.79 1.88
N ALA A 269 4.22 -3.55 0.93
CA ALA A 269 4.59 -3.06 -0.41
C ALA A 269 3.35 -2.63 -1.23
N THR A 270 3.41 -1.44 -1.83
CA THR A 270 2.34 -0.96 -2.70
C THR A 270 2.31 -1.76 -4.01
N PRO A 271 1.14 -2.17 -4.51
CA PRO A 271 1.03 -2.94 -5.75
C PRO A 271 0.97 -2.07 -7.02
N PHE A 272 1.04 -0.75 -6.89
CA PHE A 272 1.02 0.18 -8.03
C PHE A 272 1.76 1.48 -7.68
N TRP A 273 2.37 2.07 -8.72
CA TRP A 273 2.95 3.41 -8.69
C TRP A 273 2.96 3.99 -10.11
N GLY A 274 2.75 5.30 -10.22
CA GLY A 274 2.55 5.99 -11.49
C GLY A 274 1.16 5.76 -12.09
N PHE A 275 0.58 6.81 -12.64
CA PHE A 275 -0.76 6.76 -13.25
C PHE A 275 -0.74 7.09 -14.74
N LEU A 276 0.36 7.64 -15.25
CA LEU A 276 0.50 7.95 -16.66
C LEU A 276 0.97 6.73 -17.45
N PRO A 277 0.53 6.58 -18.71
CA PRO A 277 0.96 5.48 -19.57
C PRO A 277 2.47 5.53 -19.81
N ASN A 278 3.15 4.39 -19.62
CA ASN A 278 4.56 4.30 -19.95
C ASN A 278 4.78 4.36 -21.48
N PRO A 279 5.72 5.17 -21.98
CA PRO A 279 5.96 5.34 -23.42
C PRO A 279 6.51 4.09 -24.10
N VAL A 280 7.32 3.28 -23.40
CA VAL A 280 7.86 2.01 -23.91
C VAL A 280 6.75 0.96 -23.95
N ARG A 281 5.98 0.84 -22.86
CA ARG A 281 4.90 -0.16 -22.74
C ARG A 281 3.70 0.15 -23.64
N SER A 282 3.36 1.43 -23.78
CA SER A 282 2.13 1.89 -24.42
C SER A 282 2.31 3.15 -25.27
N PRO A 283 3.12 3.10 -26.36
CA PRO A 283 3.52 4.29 -27.12
C PRO A 283 2.36 5.10 -27.70
N ARG A 284 1.24 4.44 -28.05
CA ARG A 284 0.04 5.11 -28.58
C ARG A 284 -0.74 5.85 -27.49
N LEU A 285 -0.81 5.27 -26.29
CA LEU A 285 -1.53 5.85 -25.16
C LEU A 285 -0.73 6.98 -24.51
N ALA A 286 0.60 6.81 -24.41
CA ALA A 286 1.51 7.83 -23.92
C ALA A 286 1.48 9.12 -24.76
N ARG A 287 1.25 9.02 -26.08
CA ARG A 287 1.09 10.20 -26.96
C ARG A 287 -0.10 11.12 -26.59
N LEU A 288 -1.07 10.64 -25.81
CA LEU A 288 -2.17 11.47 -25.30
C LEU A 288 -1.76 12.31 -24.08
N PHE A 289 -0.60 12.01 -23.49
CA PHE A 289 -0.04 12.67 -22.32
C PHE A 289 1.37 13.15 -22.67
N PRO A 290 1.49 14.29 -23.38
CA PRO A 290 2.77 14.75 -23.94
C PRO A 290 3.81 15.12 -22.89
N TRP A 291 3.42 15.20 -21.62
CA TRP A 291 4.31 15.44 -20.49
C TRP A 291 4.06 14.38 -19.40
N SER A 292 5.15 13.83 -18.85
CA SER A 292 5.09 12.77 -17.83
C SER A 292 6.23 12.93 -16.82
N GLY A 293 6.18 14.01 -16.04
CA GLY A 293 7.12 14.24 -14.94
C GLY A 293 8.50 14.74 -15.35
N THR A 294 8.73 15.11 -16.62
CA THR A 294 10.00 15.69 -17.08
C THR A 294 10.16 17.15 -16.65
N PHE A 295 11.39 17.67 -16.70
CA PHE A 295 11.66 19.10 -16.56
C PHE A 295 11.74 19.78 -17.95
N PRO A 296 11.19 20.99 -18.13
CA PRO A 296 10.61 21.83 -17.09
C PRO A 296 9.16 21.42 -16.84
N LEU A 297 8.66 21.72 -15.64
CA LEU A 297 7.26 21.46 -15.34
C LEU A 297 6.37 22.35 -16.25
N PRO A 298 5.26 21.84 -16.82
CA PRO A 298 4.33 22.68 -17.57
C PRO A 298 3.73 23.77 -16.68
N ALA A 299 3.49 24.97 -17.21
CA ALA A 299 2.99 26.11 -16.43
C ALA A 299 1.71 25.80 -15.64
N THR A 300 0.80 25.01 -16.20
CA THR A 300 -0.42 24.56 -15.50
C THR A 300 -0.09 23.66 -14.30
N VAL A 301 0.91 22.78 -14.44
CA VAL A 301 1.36 21.89 -13.37
C VAL A 301 2.04 22.70 -12.28
N ARG A 302 2.92 23.66 -12.62
CA ARG A 302 3.58 24.56 -11.67
C ARG A 302 2.56 25.22 -10.72
N ARG A 303 1.54 25.88 -11.28
CA ARG A 303 0.48 26.54 -10.48
C ARG A 303 -0.27 25.57 -9.56
N ILE A 304 -0.56 24.36 -10.05
CA ILE A 304 -1.24 23.33 -9.24
C ILE A 304 -0.32 22.87 -8.10
N VAL A 305 0.95 22.61 -8.41
CA VAL A 305 1.94 22.15 -7.45
C VAL A 305 2.22 23.21 -6.40
N GLU A 306 2.36 24.49 -6.76
CA GLU A 306 2.52 25.60 -5.81
C GLU A 306 1.41 25.60 -4.74
N ILE A 307 0.16 25.46 -5.17
CA ILE A 307 -1.00 25.44 -4.27
C ILE A 307 -1.01 24.17 -3.40
N LEU A 308 -0.74 23.02 -4.01
CA LEU A 308 -0.73 21.74 -3.30
C LEU A 308 0.44 21.64 -2.33
N TRP A 309 1.61 22.16 -2.69
CA TRP A 309 2.85 22.06 -1.94
C TRP A 309 2.72 22.70 -0.57
N GLN A 310 2.13 23.90 -0.49
CA GLN A 310 1.88 24.59 0.79
C GLN A 310 1.17 23.71 1.82
N LYS A 311 0.30 22.81 1.35
CA LYS A 311 -0.41 21.87 2.21
C LYS A 311 0.35 20.58 2.48
N ILE A 312 1.17 20.13 1.54
CA ILE A 312 1.98 18.90 1.72
C ILE A 312 3.14 19.16 2.67
N SER A 313 3.79 20.31 2.54
CA SER A 313 4.92 20.74 3.37
C SER A 313 4.49 21.33 4.73
N ASP A 314 3.18 21.45 4.96
CA ASP A 314 2.64 21.96 6.21
C ASP A 314 2.90 20.97 7.36
N PRO A 315 3.55 21.39 8.47
CA PRO A 315 3.88 20.48 9.58
C PRO A 315 2.66 19.81 10.21
N GLU A 316 1.52 20.49 10.30
CA GLU A 316 0.29 19.89 10.85
C GLU A 316 -0.24 18.77 9.94
N SER A 317 -0.22 19.01 8.63
CA SER A 317 -0.61 18.02 7.61
C SER A 317 0.30 16.80 7.62
N ILE A 318 1.62 17.00 7.75
CA ILE A 318 2.59 15.90 7.88
C ILE A 318 2.36 15.11 9.17
N ALA A 319 2.14 15.79 10.29
CA ALA A 319 1.84 15.15 11.57
C ALA A 319 0.52 14.35 11.50
N GLU A 320 -0.51 14.87 10.84
CA GLU A 320 -1.75 14.13 10.58
C GLU A 320 -1.49 12.87 9.74
N VAL A 321 -0.70 12.96 8.67
CA VAL A 321 -0.35 11.78 7.86
C VAL A 321 0.37 10.73 8.69
N LEU A 322 1.42 11.11 9.44
CA LEU A 322 2.17 10.19 10.30
C LEU A 322 1.26 9.53 11.35
N LYS A 323 0.35 10.30 11.95
CA LYS A 323 -0.63 9.77 12.90
C LYS A 323 -1.55 8.70 12.27
N HIS A 324 -1.84 8.79 10.98
CA HIS A 324 -2.67 7.79 10.32
C HIS A 324 -1.88 6.56 9.87
N VAL A 325 -0.61 6.68 9.47
CA VAL A 325 0.15 5.53 8.96
C VAL A 325 0.71 4.62 10.06
N TYR A 326 0.94 5.16 11.26
CA TYR A 326 1.37 4.40 12.43
C TYR A 326 0.16 3.93 13.24
N ALA A 327 0.05 2.63 13.47
CA ALA A 327 -0.98 2.05 14.34
C ALA A 327 -0.61 2.22 15.82
N ASP A 328 0.68 2.08 16.16
CA ASP A 328 1.17 2.32 17.52
C ASP A 328 1.66 3.77 17.69
N HIS A 329 0.79 4.60 18.27
CA HIS A 329 1.09 6.01 18.58
C HIS A 329 2.09 6.21 19.73
N SER A 330 2.59 5.15 20.38
CA SER A 330 3.71 5.24 21.33
C SER A 330 5.08 5.23 20.65
N THR A 331 5.13 4.93 19.34
CA THR A 331 6.37 4.98 18.55
C THR A 331 6.93 6.40 18.54
N ASN A 332 8.18 6.55 18.97
CA ASN A 332 8.88 7.82 18.82
C ASN A 332 9.14 8.07 17.33
N ILE A 333 8.43 9.04 16.77
CA ILE A 333 8.52 9.47 15.37
C ILE A 333 9.11 10.88 15.24
N ASP A 334 9.60 11.49 16.32
CA ASP A 334 10.04 12.90 16.33
C ASP A 334 11.18 13.13 15.34
N LYS A 335 12.12 12.18 15.26
CA LYS A 335 13.22 12.23 14.30
C LYS A 335 12.74 12.06 12.85
N VAL A 336 11.82 11.12 12.61
CA VAL A 336 11.21 10.90 11.28
C VAL A 336 10.48 12.16 10.84
N PHE A 337 9.64 12.73 11.71
CA PHE A 337 8.93 13.97 11.47
C PHE A 337 9.89 15.12 11.16
N SER A 338 10.89 15.35 12.01
CA SER A 338 11.85 16.44 11.85
C SER A 338 12.62 16.36 10.52
N ARG A 339 13.03 15.15 10.11
CA ARG A 339 13.70 14.93 8.82
C ARG A 339 12.78 15.21 7.65
N ILE A 340 11.50 14.78 7.70
CA ILE A 340 10.53 15.11 6.65
C ILE A 340 10.38 16.63 6.52
N ILE A 341 10.28 17.35 7.63
CA ILE A 341 10.19 18.82 7.62
C ILE A 341 11.42 19.45 6.94
N GLU A 342 12.63 19.06 7.35
CA GLU A 342 13.88 19.53 6.75
C GLU A 342 13.91 19.31 5.23
N ILE A 343 13.54 18.12 4.76
CA ILE A 343 13.49 17.78 3.33
C ILE A 343 12.48 18.65 2.59
N THR A 344 11.30 18.92 3.17
CA THR A 344 10.27 19.76 2.54
C THR A 344 10.65 21.24 2.45
N GLN A 345 11.65 21.69 3.21
CA GLN A 345 12.18 23.06 3.11
C GLN A 345 13.17 23.21 1.96
N HIS A 346 13.67 22.11 1.38
CA HIS A 346 14.62 22.16 0.28
C HIS A 346 13.96 22.75 -0.99
N PRO A 347 14.62 23.69 -1.71
CA PRO A 347 14.00 24.40 -2.84
C PRO A 347 13.58 23.48 -4.00
N ALA A 348 14.23 22.34 -4.18
CA ALA A 348 13.89 21.35 -5.20
C ALA A 348 12.75 20.38 -4.81
N ALA A 349 12.28 20.40 -3.57
CA ALA A 349 11.36 19.39 -3.05
C ALA A 349 10.00 19.41 -3.77
N ALA A 350 9.44 20.61 -3.99
CA ALA A 350 8.15 20.76 -4.66
C ALA A 350 8.16 20.23 -6.10
N ALA A 351 9.18 20.57 -6.88
CA ALA A 351 9.25 20.14 -8.27
C ALA A 351 9.65 18.66 -8.40
N SER A 352 10.46 18.15 -7.48
CA SER A 352 10.79 16.72 -7.42
C SER A 352 9.54 15.90 -7.10
N LEU A 353 8.73 16.34 -6.14
CA LEU A 353 7.41 15.75 -5.87
C LEU A 353 6.54 15.75 -7.12
N ALA A 354 6.46 16.87 -7.83
CA ALA A 354 5.66 16.95 -9.06
C ALA A 354 6.14 15.95 -10.11
N SER A 355 7.46 15.87 -10.36
CA SER A 355 8.05 14.89 -11.26
C SER A 355 7.67 13.45 -10.86
N ILE A 356 7.76 13.11 -9.57
CA ILE A 356 7.39 11.80 -9.04
C ILE A 356 5.90 11.50 -9.26
N MET A 357 5.01 12.42 -8.90
CA MET A 357 3.56 12.22 -8.96
C MET A 357 3.03 12.09 -10.38
N PHE A 358 3.69 12.74 -11.34
CA PHE A 358 3.37 12.70 -12.75
C PHE A 358 4.30 11.77 -13.55
N ALA A 359 5.14 10.97 -12.88
CA ALA A 359 5.96 9.98 -13.55
C ALA A 359 5.08 8.93 -14.26
N PRO A 360 5.53 8.39 -15.40
CA PRO A 360 4.86 7.26 -16.02
C PRO A 360 4.93 6.03 -15.11
N GLN A 361 4.01 5.10 -15.32
CA GLN A 361 4.12 3.75 -14.78
C GLN A 361 5.48 3.13 -15.15
N GLY A 362 5.95 2.16 -14.36
CA GLY A 362 7.10 1.35 -14.77
C GLY A 362 6.80 0.56 -16.05
N GLN A 363 7.85 0.16 -16.77
CA GLN A 363 7.73 -0.75 -17.92
C GLN A 363 7.05 -2.07 -17.52
N LEU A 364 7.34 -2.56 -16.31
CA LEU A 364 6.70 -3.73 -15.70
C LEU A 364 5.61 -3.34 -14.70
N SER A 365 4.45 -3.97 -14.83
CA SER A 365 3.43 -3.93 -13.78
C SER A 365 3.82 -4.84 -12.63
N PHE A 366 3.31 -4.56 -11.43
CA PHE A 366 3.57 -5.37 -10.23
C PHE A 366 3.34 -6.87 -10.45
N ARG A 367 2.31 -7.25 -11.20
CA ARG A 367 2.00 -8.65 -11.53
C ARG A 367 3.04 -9.28 -12.46
N GLU A 368 3.49 -8.56 -13.48
CA GLU A 368 4.56 -9.06 -14.37
C GLU A 368 5.88 -9.18 -13.61
N THR A 369 6.15 -8.22 -12.73
CA THR A 369 7.30 -8.26 -11.85
C THR A 369 7.30 -9.51 -10.97
N LEU A 370 6.20 -9.80 -10.26
CA LEU A 370 6.05 -11.05 -9.49
C LEU A 370 6.26 -12.29 -10.36
N SER A 371 5.67 -12.31 -11.56
CA SER A 371 5.82 -13.43 -12.48
C SER A 371 7.26 -13.63 -12.92
N ARG A 372 8.01 -12.56 -13.17
CA ARG A 372 9.43 -12.64 -13.57
C ARG A 372 10.31 -13.09 -12.41
N CYS A 373 10.11 -12.53 -11.21
CA CYS A 373 10.82 -13.01 -10.02
C CYS A 373 10.60 -14.50 -9.80
N LYS A 374 9.36 -14.99 -9.99
CA LYS A 374 9.05 -16.42 -9.91
C LYS A 374 9.75 -17.24 -10.99
N THR A 375 9.75 -16.80 -12.24
CA THR A 375 10.44 -17.50 -13.34
C THR A 375 11.97 -17.52 -13.14
N SER A 376 12.52 -16.53 -12.44
CA SER A 376 13.94 -16.43 -12.12
C SER A 376 14.29 -16.99 -10.73
N ASP A 377 13.38 -17.72 -10.09
CA ASP A 377 13.56 -18.34 -8.77
C ASP A 377 14.05 -17.37 -7.68
N VAL A 378 13.68 -16.09 -7.77
CA VAL A 378 14.01 -15.09 -6.76
C VAL A 378 13.17 -15.33 -5.50
N PRO A 379 13.78 -15.61 -4.33
CA PRO A 379 13.04 -15.83 -3.09
C PRO A 379 12.34 -14.55 -2.62
N ILE A 380 11.06 -14.65 -2.25
CA ILE A 380 10.25 -13.52 -1.77
C ILE A 380 9.69 -13.82 -0.38
N CYS A 381 9.85 -12.87 0.55
CA CYS A 381 9.25 -12.86 1.88
C CYS A 381 8.32 -11.66 2.03
N LEU A 382 7.19 -11.85 2.72
CA LEU A 382 6.16 -10.84 2.92
C LEU A 382 6.00 -10.58 4.41
N MET A 383 6.13 -9.33 4.84
CA MET A 383 5.89 -8.90 6.21
C MET A 383 4.96 -7.69 6.19
N TYR A 384 3.76 -7.84 6.72
CA TYR A 384 2.71 -6.82 6.63
C TYR A 384 2.19 -6.49 8.02
N GLY A 385 2.17 -5.20 8.36
CA GLY A 385 1.41 -4.74 9.52
C GLY A 385 -0.08 -5.01 9.35
N LYS A 386 -0.68 -5.64 10.35
CA LYS A 386 -2.09 -6.06 10.35
C LYS A 386 -3.03 -4.86 10.36
N GLU A 387 -2.62 -3.79 11.04
CA GLU A 387 -3.38 -2.56 11.20
C GLU A 387 -3.05 -1.51 10.12
N ASP A 388 -2.34 -1.87 9.05
CA ASP A 388 -2.00 -0.94 7.96
C ASP A 388 -3.27 -0.38 7.30
N PRO A 389 -3.51 0.95 7.40
CA PRO A 389 -4.68 1.58 6.81
C PRO A 389 -4.51 1.93 5.32
N TRP A 390 -3.29 1.89 4.79
CA TRP A 390 -2.95 2.25 3.41
C TRP A 390 -2.82 1.01 2.53
N VAL A 391 -1.93 0.09 2.90
CA VAL A 391 -1.69 -1.16 2.18
C VAL A 391 -2.15 -2.32 3.04
N THR A 392 -3.48 -2.47 3.13
CA THR A 392 -4.10 -3.52 3.95
C THR A 392 -3.52 -4.92 3.63
N PRO A 393 -3.45 -5.84 4.62
CA PRO A 393 -2.92 -7.20 4.45
C PRO A 393 -3.47 -8.01 3.26
N VAL A 394 -4.66 -7.65 2.77
CA VAL A 394 -5.27 -8.21 1.55
C VAL A 394 -4.32 -8.17 0.35
N TRP A 395 -3.48 -7.15 0.22
CA TRP A 395 -2.49 -7.06 -0.86
C TRP A 395 -1.39 -8.12 -0.71
N GLY A 396 -0.83 -8.28 0.48
CA GLY A 396 0.11 -9.37 0.78
C GLY A 396 -0.50 -10.75 0.52
N LEU A 397 -1.78 -10.96 0.90
CA LEU A 397 -2.49 -12.20 0.59
C LEU A 397 -2.68 -12.43 -0.92
N LYS A 398 -2.86 -11.38 -1.73
CA LYS A 398 -2.89 -11.50 -3.20
C LYS A 398 -1.52 -11.90 -3.76
N VAL A 399 -0.42 -11.45 -3.16
CA VAL A 399 0.94 -11.90 -3.52
C VAL A 399 1.12 -13.37 -3.15
N LYS A 400 0.78 -13.74 -1.90
CA LYS A 400 0.84 -15.13 -1.40
C LYS A 400 0.03 -16.11 -2.26
N ARG A 401 -1.10 -15.69 -2.84
CA ARG A 401 -1.86 -16.52 -3.80
C ARG A 401 -1.12 -16.77 -5.12
N GLN A 402 -0.28 -15.83 -5.57
CA GLN A 402 0.50 -15.97 -6.81
C GLN A 402 1.83 -16.70 -6.58
N ILE A 403 2.38 -16.55 -5.38
CA ILE A 403 3.62 -17.16 -4.91
C ILE A 403 3.35 -17.90 -3.58
N PRO A 404 2.66 -19.07 -3.62
CA PRO A 404 2.29 -19.83 -2.42
C PRO A 404 3.47 -20.22 -1.52
N GLU A 405 4.67 -20.31 -2.08
CA GLU A 405 5.94 -20.62 -1.42
C GLU A 405 6.49 -19.46 -0.58
N ALA A 406 6.12 -18.21 -0.88
CA ALA A 406 6.64 -17.03 -0.19
C ALA A 406 6.21 -17.01 1.28
N PRO A 407 7.12 -16.95 2.27
CA PRO A 407 6.74 -16.75 3.66
C PRO A 407 5.88 -15.49 3.84
N TYR A 408 4.85 -15.57 4.68
CA TYR A 408 3.92 -14.47 4.92
C TYR A 408 3.71 -14.27 6.43
N TYR A 409 4.13 -13.11 6.91
CA TYR A 409 3.99 -12.68 8.30
C TYR A 409 3.03 -11.50 8.38
N GLU A 410 1.96 -11.67 9.14
CA GLU A 410 1.03 -10.60 9.50
C GLU A 410 1.34 -10.15 10.94
N ILE A 411 1.86 -8.93 11.10
CA ILE A 411 2.45 -8.43 12.34
C ILE A 411 1.46 -7.53 13.05
N SER A 412 1.22 -7.77 14.34
CA SER A 412 0.35 -6.96 15.19
C SER A 412 0.95 -6.80 16.59
N PRO A 413 0.97 -5.58 17.16
CA PRO A 413 0.49 -4.34 16.55
C PRO A 413 1.50 -3.78 15.53
N ALA A 414 1.05 -3.46 14.32
CA ALA A 414 1.83 -2.69 13.33
C ALA A 414 0.93 -2.14 12.21
N GLY A 415 1.13 -0.86 11.87
CA GLY A 415 0.50 -0.17 10.76
C GLY A 415 1.31 -0.29 9.46
N HIS A 416 1.47 0.82 8.75
CA HIS A 416 2.13 0.88 7.45
C HIS A 416 3.66 0.75 7.53
N CYS A 417 4.24 1.01 8.69
CA CYS A 417 5.69 1.10 8.89
C CYS A 417 6.16 0.09 9.95
N PRO A 418 5.96 -1.23 9.74
CA PRO A 418 6.27 -2.24 10.76
C PRO A 418 7.75 -2.22 11.16
N HIS A 419 8.66 -1.85 10.24
CA HIS A 419 10.09 -1.73 10.51
C HIS A 419 10.41 -0.62 11.52
N ASP A 420 9.57 0.41 11.62
CA ASP A 420 9.77 1.51 12.56
C ASP A 420 8.92 1.34 13.83
N GLU A 421 7.73 0.74 13.70
CA GLU A 421 6.79 0.52 14.82
C GLU A 421 7.23 -0.61 15.76
N VAL A 422 7.63 -1.75 15.18
CA VAL A 422 8.06 -2.99 15.87
C VAL A 422 9.36 -3.53 15.25
N PRO A 423 10.44 -2.71 15.25
CA PRO A 423 11.71 -3.02 14.60
C PRO A 423 12.29 -4.36 15.05
N GLU A 424 12.16 -4.71 16.32
CA GLU A 424 12.67 -5.95 16.89
C GLU A 424 12.04 -7.19 16.22
N VAL A 425 10.75 -7.15 15.92
CA VAL A 425 10.04 -8.25 15.25
C VAL A 425 10.49 -8.35 13.80
N VAL A 426 10.53 -7.21 13.10
CA VAL A 426 10.96 -7.18 11.69
C VAL A 426 12.41 -7.66 11.56
N ASN A 427 13.32 -7.20 12.42
CA ASN A 427 14.73 -7.58 12.38
C ASN A 427 14.91 -9.06 12.75
N TYR A 428 14.15 -9.60 13.70
CA TYR A 428 14.16 -11.03 14.03
C TYR A 428 13.71 -11.89 12.84
N LEU A 429 12.58 -11.53 12.22
CA LEU A 429 12.05 -12.23 11.06
C LEU A 429 13.02 -12.16 9.88
N LEU A 430 13.64 -11.01 9.64
CA LEU A 430 14.59 -10.81 8.56
C LEU A 430 15.87 -11.63 8.77
N ARG A 431 16.41 -11.68 9.99
CA ARG A 431 17.52 -12.57 10.35
C ARG A 431 17.21 -14.03 10.05
N GLY A 432 16.05 -14.49 10.50
CA GLY A 432 15.62 -15.87 10.26
C GLY A 432 15.43 -16.18 8.78
N TRP A 433 14.85 -15.24 8.02
CA TRP A 433 14.71 -15.36 6.57
C TRP A 433 16.05 -15.47 5.85
N ILE A 434 16.99 -14.57 6.14
CA ILE A 434 18.33 -14.58 5.56
C ILE A 434 19.06 -15.88 5.92
N LYS A 435 19.04 -16.30 7.19
CA LYS A 435 19.65 -17.56 7.64
C LYS A 435 19.03 -18.78 6.95
N ASN A 436 17.71 -18.80 6.77
CA ASN A 436 17.03 -19.88 6.05
C ASN A 436 17.55 -19.98 4.61
N LEU A 437 17.69 -18.86 3.89
CA LEU A 437 18.19 -18.86 2.52
C LEU A 437 19.67 -19.21 2.40
N GLU A 438 20.54 -18.59 3.21
CA GLU A 438 21.99 -18.88 3.21
C GLU A 438 22.29 -20.34 3.59
N SER A 439 21.43 -20.96 4.40
CA SER A 439 21.56 -22.36 4.83
C SER A 439 20.78 -23.36 3.97
N GLN A 440 20.22 -22.91 2.84
CA GLN A 440 19.41 -23.71 1.91
C GLN A 440 18.25 -24.47 2.59
N GLY A 441 17.63 -23.83 3.57
CA GLY A 441 16.47 -24.37 4.30
C GLY A 441 16.81 -25.24 5.52
N SER A 442 18.08 -25.49 5.82
CA SER A 442 18.47 -26.27 7.01
C SER A 442 18.19 -25.54 8.32
N VAL A 443 18.27 -24.21 8.33
CA VAL A 443 17.71 -23.37 9.40
C VAL A 443 16.25 -23.10 9.10
N ALA A 444 15.34 -23.55 9.97
CA ALA A 444 13.91 -23.30 9.80
C ALA A 444 13.57 -21.81 9.84
N LEU A 445 12.53 -21.43 9.11
CA LEU A 445 11.96 -20.08 9.22
C LEU A 445 11.45 -19.85 10.66
N PRO A 446 11.54 -18.61 11.17
CA PRO A 446 10.96 -18.29 12.46
C PRO A 446 9.45 -18.58 12.44
N LEU A 447 9.03 -19.53 13.27
CA LEU A 447 7.63 -19.73 13.60
C LEU A 447 7.33 -18.83 14.80
N ILE A 448 6.40 -17.91 14.65
CA ILE A 448 5.89 -17.19 15.81
C ILE A 448 4.75 -18.04 16.36
N GLU A 449 5.07 -18.93 17.30
CA GLU A 449 4.07 -19.74 17.98
C GLU A 449 3.09 -18.82 18.73
N ASP A 450 1.79 -19.00 18.50
CA ASP A 450 0.78 -18.52 19.45
C ASP A 450 1.08 -19.21 20.78
N SER A 451 1.49 -18.45 21.81
CA SER A 451 1.77 -19.03 23.12
C SER A 451 0.53 -19.78 23.65
N GLU A 452 0.52 -21.10 23.52
CA GLU A 452 -0.42 -22.05 24.12
C GLU A 452 -0.28 -22.13 25.65
N GLU A 453 0.37 -21.15 26.28
CA GLU A 453 0.45 -21.01 27.74
C GLU A 453 -0.78 -20.29 28.32
N GLY A 454 -1.58 -19.62 27.49
CA GLY A 454 -2.82 -18.96 27.91
C GLY A 454 -4.05 -19.87 28.09
N LYS A 455 -4.01 -21.12 27.58
CA LYS A 455 -5.16 -22.05 27.66
C LYS A 455 -5.11 -23.04 28.82
N LYS A 456 -4.00 -23.13 29.56
CA LYS A 456 -3.91 -23.96 30.77
C LYS A 456 -4.46 -23.32 32.05
N ALA A 457 -4.83 -22.04 32.02
CA ALA A 457 -5.40 -21.34 33.18
C ALA A 457 -6.94 -21.31 33.25
N ALA A 458 -7.64 -21.93 32.28
CA ALA A 458 -9.12 -21.90 32.21
C ALA A 458 -9.80 -23.27 32.43
N ASN A 459 -9.06 -24.30 32.85
CA ASN A 459 -9.62 -25.65 33.07
C ASN A 459 -9.33 -26.21 34.48
N SER A 460 -9.29 -25.35 35.49
CA SER A 460 -9.38 -25.75 36.89
C SER A 460 -10.62 -25.16 37.54
N LYS A 461 -11.80 -25.69 37.18
CA LYS A 461 -12.96 -25.76 38.07
C LYS A 461 -13.83 -26.94 37.63
N GLU A 462 -14.01 -27.84 38.59
CA GLU A 462 -14.68 -29.13 38.51
C GLU A 462 -16.08 -29.05 37.89
N ILE A 463 -16.39 -29.96 36.96
CA ILE A 463 -17.74 -30.53 36.85
C ILE A 463 -17.61 -32.05 36.60
N ASN A 464 -18.02 -32.77 37.64
CA ASN A 464 -18.47 -34.16 37.78
C ASN A 464 -18.17 -35.22 36.69
N LYS A 465 -17.54 -36.30 37.16
CA LYS A 465 -17.54 -37.63 36.55
C LYS A 465 -18.97 -38.20 36.59
N ASP A 466 -19.63 -38.38 35.44
CA ASP A 466 -20.47 -39.57 35.20
C ASP A 466 -21.10 -39.74 33.80
N ASP A 467 -20.80 -38.92 32.79
CA ASP A 467 -21.51 -39.03 31.49
C ASP A 467 -20.65 -39.45 30.28
N ARG A 468 -19.46 -40.01 30.51
CA ARG A 468 -18.56 -40.47 29.43
C ARG A 468 -18.80 -41.89 28.91
N GLN A 469 -19.80 -42.61 29.41
CA GLN A 469 -20.06 -44.00 29.00
C GLN A 469 -21.41 -44.27 28.32
N ARG A 470 -22.18 -43.25 27.97
CA ARG A 470 -23.51 -43.46 27.34
C ARG A 470 -23.78 -42.76 26.00
N LYS A 471 -22.73 -42.31 25.30
CA LYS A 471 -22.86 -41.80 23.92
C LYS A 471 -21.76 -42.25 22.96
N MET A 472 -21.32 -43.51 23.13
CA MET A 472 -20.72 -44.32 22.05
C MET A 472 -21.62 -45.53 21.81
N ARG A 473 -22.70 -45.33 21.05
CA ARG A 473 -23.36 -46.36 20.24
C ARG A 473 -24.32 -45.65 19.28
N LEU A 474 -24.24 -46.08 18.03
CA LEU A 474 -24.93 -45.64 16.81
C LEU A 474 -24.21 -44.63 15.91
N LEU A 475 -23.77 -45.22 14.79
CA LEU A 475 -23.59 -44.68 13.43
C LEU A 475 -22.20 -44.13 13.06
N SER A 476 -21.21 -45.02 13.15
CA SER A 476 -20.27 -45.21 12.05
C SER A 476 -20.96 -45.99 10.92
N GLU A 477 -21.02 -45.46 9.70
CA GLU A 477 -20.96 -46.20 8.42
C GLU A 477 -21.31 -45.29 7.22
N THR A 478 -20.34 -44.52 6.72
CA THR A 478 -20.17 -44.02 5.32
C THR A 478 -19.01 -43.02 5.40
N PHE A 479 -17.78 -43.29 4.98
CA PHE A 479 -17.32 -43.65 3.64
C PHE A 479 -15.95 -44.38 3.73
N ARG A 480 -15.80 -45.49 2.98
CA ARG A 480 -14.54 -46.20 2.77
C ARG A 480 -13.82 -45.68 1.50
N SER A 481 -12.50 -45.64 1.60
CA SER A 481 -11.51 -45.35 0.55
C SER A 481 -11.51 -46.42 -0.56
N ILE A 482 -11.37 -46.00 -1.83
CA ILE A 482 -11.14 -46.88 -3.00
C ILE A 482 -9.82 -46.48 -3.67
N LYS A 483 -8.94 -47.48 -3.88
CA LYS A 483 -7.63 -47.40 -4.57
C LYS A 483 -7.78 -47.40 -6.11
N PRO A 484 -6.79 -46.90 -6.88
CA PRO A 484 -6.82 -46.88 -8.35
C PRO A 484 -6.29 -48.19 -8.97
N PRO A 485 -6.74 -48.61 -10.17
CA PRO A 485 -6.16 -49.74 -10.90
C PRO A 485 -5.17 -49.33 -12.02
N LYS A 486 -4.22 -50.23 -12.32
CA LYS A 486 -3.20 -50.20 -13.40
C LYS A 486 -3.67 -51.00 -14.65
N PRO A 487 -2.94 -50.94 -15.81
CA PRO A 487 -3.54 -51.05 -17.16
C PRO A 487 -3.30 -52.36 -17.97
N LYS A 488 -3.99 -52.43 -19.15
CA LYS A 488 -3.82 -53.25 -20.41
C LYS A 488 -4.78 -54.46 -20.60
N PRO A 489 -5.07 -54.98 -21.83
CA PRO A 489 -4.51 -54.74 -23.18
C PRO A 489 -5.54 -54.48 -24.34
N LYS A 490 -5.04 -54.23 -25.58
CA LYS A 490 -5.79 -54.06 -26.87
C LYS A 490 -6.41 -55.39 -27.38
N PRO A 491 -7.48 -55.36 -28.21
CA PRO A 491 -7.30 -55.66 -29.65
C PRO A 491 -8.18 -54.81 -30.63
N GLN A 492 -8.09 -55.15 -31.92
CA GLN A 492 -8.19 -54.33 -33.14
C GLN A 492 -9.58 -54.02 -33.71
N ALA A 493 -9.59 -52.90 -34.47
CA ALA A 493 -10.28 -52.55 -35.72
C ALA A 493 -11.63 -53.20 -36.11
N ASN A 494 -12.63 -52.33 -36.37
CA ASN A 494 -13.21 -52.20 -37.71
C ASN A 494 -13.94 -50.86 -37.91
N ALA A 495 -13.83 -50.35 -39.13
CA ALA A 495 -14.27 -49.04 -39.57
C ALA A 495 -15.78 -48.98 -39.88
N SER A 496 -16.43 -47.87 -39.55
CA SER A 496 -17.48 -47.30 -40.40
C SER A 496 -17.60 -45.80 -40.13
N LYS A 497 -17.63 -45.04 -41.22
CA LYS A 497 -17.70 -43.58 -41.27
C LYS A 497 -19.12 -43.12 -40.90
N SER A 498 -19.26 -42.22 -39.94
CA SER A 498 -20.34 -41.23 -39.96
C SER A 498 -19.87 -39.92 -39.33
N SER A 499 -20.11 -38.84 -40.05
CA SER A 499 -19.76 -37.47 -39.73
C SER A 499 -20.52 -36.97 -38.51
N GLN A 500 -19.82 -36.64 -37.42
CA GLN A 500 -20.39 -35.85 -36.32
C GLN A 500 -19.45 -34.73 -35.90
N ALA A 501 -20.04 -33.53 -35.92
CA ALA A 501 -19.46 -32.28 -35.47
C ALA A 501 -19.01 -32.37 -34.00
N GLN A 502 -17.84 -31.81 -33.71
CA GLN A 502 -17.30 -31.66 -32.37
C GLN A 502 -18.19 -30.71 -31.53
N PRO A 503 -18.68 -31.11 -30.34
CA PRO A 503 -19.38 -30.20 -29.46
C PRO A 503 -18.39 -29.31 -28.71
N SER A 504 -18.45 -28.01 -29.00
CA SER A 504 -17.79 -26.95 -28.25
C SER A 504 -18.25 -26.96 -26.79
N SER A 505 -17.32 -27.07 -25.85
CA SER A 505 -17.54 -27.02 -24.39
C SER A 505 -17.83 -25.60 -23.87
N ASN A 506 -18.86 -24.95 -24.39
CA ASN A 506 -19.31 -23.63 -23.94
C ASN A 506 -20.79 -23.65 -23.55
N SER A 507 -21.11 -24.36 -22.46
CA SER A 507 -22.42 -24.30 -21.81
C SER A 507 -22.28 -23.97 -20.33
N LYS A 508 -21.70 -22.80 -20.02
CA LYS A 508 -22.07 -22.14 -18.75
C LYS A 508 -23.57 -21.84 -18.83
N LEU A 509 -24.34 -22.52 -17.98
CA LEU A 509 -25.79 -22.35 -17.80
C LEU A 509 -26.18 -20.87 -17.89
N ARG A 510 -27.13 -20.56 -18.77
CA ARG A 510 -27.65 -19.20 -19.00
C ARG A 510 -28.56 -18.80 -17.82
N SER A 511 -27.98 -18.51 -16.67
CA SER A 511 -28.71 -17.96 -15.52
C SER A 511 -29.09 -16.49 -15.77
N TRP A 512 -30.27 -16.09 -15.29
CA TRP A 512 -30.71 -14.71 -15.36
C TRP A 512 -29.90 -13.84 -14.40
N CYS A 513 -29.58 -12.62 -14.85
CA CYS A 513 -28.84 -11.65 -14.06
C CYS A 513 -29.43 -10.25 -14.23
N VAL A 514 -29.30 -9.47 -13.16
CA VAL A 514 -29.56 -8.03 -13.14
C VAL A 514 -28.21 -7.32 -13.12
N TYR A 515 -28.04 -6.29 -13.93
CA TYR A 515 -26.77 -5.56 -14.02
C TYR A 515 -26.96 -4.06 -13.94
N LEU A 516 -25.92 -3.38 -13.46
CA LEU A 516 -25.73 -1.94 -13.52
C LEU A 516 -24.55 -1.67 -14.44
N ILE A 517 -24.73 -0.82 -15.45
CA ILE A 517 -23.65 -0.31 -16.30
C ILE A 517 -23.52 1.20 -16.15
N LEU A 518 -22.29 1.69 -16.32
CA LEU A 518 -21.90 3.09 -16.20
C LEU A 518 -21.33 3.58 -17.54
N SER A 519 -21.76 4.76 -17.97
CA SER A 519 -21.18 5.44 -19.13
C SER A 519 -19.85 6.06 -18.73
N THR A 520 -18.81 5.88 -19.55
CA THR A 520 -17.51 6.52 -19.33
C THR A 520 -17.40 7.90 -20.00
N ASN A 521 -18.43 8.34 -20.74
CA ASN A 521 -18.48 9.65 -21.40
C ASN A 521 -19.35 10.63 -20.62
N THR A 522 -18.98 11.91 -20.63
CA THR A 522 -19.79 12.99 -20.06
C THR A 522 -20.96 13.36 -20.99
N PRO A 523 -22.17 13.63 -20.45
CA PRO A 523 -22.56 13.48 -19.05
C PRO A 523 -22.66 12.01 -18.64
N ILE A 524 -22.09 11.68 -17.48
CA ILE A 524 -22.03 10.31 -16.97
C ILE A 524 -23.45 9.83 -16.64
N LYS A 525 -23.76 8.61 -17.08
CA LYS A 525 -25.09 7.98 -16.94
C LYS A 525 -24.96 6.58 -16.36
N THR A 526 -26.01 6.14 -15.69
CA THR A 526 -26.15 4.74 -15.23
C THR A 526 -27.37 4.09 -15.85
N TYR A 527 -27.28 2.80 -16.12
CA TYR A 527 -28.40 2.00 -16.62
C TYR A 527 -28.47 0.67 -15.87
N VAL A 528 -29.68 0.31 -15.44
CA VAL A 528 -29.97 -0.99 -14.81
C VAL A 528 -30.83 -1.81 -15.78
N GLY A 529 -30.48 -3.08 -15.98
CA GLY A 529 -31.23 -3.97 -16.86
C GLY A 529 -31.09 -5.45 -16.51
N VAL A 530 -31.81 -6.28 -17.27
CA VAL A 530 -31.90 -7.73 -17.11
C VAL A 530 -31.43 -8.46 -18.37
N THR A 531 -30.71 -9.57 -18.19
CA THR A 531 -30.27 -10.45 -19.29
C THR A 531 -29.94 -11.84 -18.76
N ASN A 532 -29.89 -12.85 -19.63
CA ASN A 532 -29.34 -14.18 -19.33
C ASN A 532 -27.97 -14.41 -20.00
N ASN A 533 -27.43 -13.37 -20.64
CA ASN A 533 -26.08 -13.34 -21.18
C ASN A 533 -25.54 -11.90 -21.10
N PHE A 534 -24.77 -11.62 -20.05
CA PHE A 534 -24.26 -10.28 -19.79
C PHE A 534 -23.22 -9.82 -20.82
N SER A 535 -22.27 -10.69 -21.18
CA SER A 535 -21.21 -10.37 -22.16
C SER A 535 -21.81 -9.94 -23.51
N ARG A 536 -22.78 -10.70 -24.04
CA ARG A 536 -23.50 -10.33 -25.27
C ARG A 536 -24.26 -9.01 -25.09
N ARG A 537 -24.93 -8.83 -23.96
CA ARG A 537 -25.75 -7.64 -23.69
C ARG A 537 -24.91 -6.37 -23.56
N LEU A 538 -23.71 -6.45 -22.97
CA LEU A 538 -22.79 -5.30 -22.88
C LEU A 538 -22.31 -4.86 -24.26
N LYS A 539 -21.94 -5.80 -25.15
CA LYS A 539 -21.61 -5.52 -26.55
C LYS A 539 -22.77 -4.86 -27.30
N GLN A 540 -24.02 -5.27 -27.03
CA GLN A 540 -25.22 -4.62 -27.58
C GLN A 540 -25.41 -3.18 -27.06
N HIS A 541 -25.14 -2.94 -25.78
CA HIS A 541 -25.15 -1.60 -25.21
C HIS A 541 -24.10 -0.69 -25.84
N ASN A 542 -22.90 -1.22 -26.13
CA ASN A 542 -21.80 -0.51 -26.79
C ASN A 542 -21.94 -0.36 -28.31
N GLY A 543 -22.90 -1.06 -28.93
CA GLY A 543 -23.16 -0.96 -30.36
C GLY A 543 -22.31 -1.88 -31.23
N GLU A 544 -21.49 -2.74 -30.62
CA GLU A 544 -20.78 -3.82 -31.29
C GLU A 544 -21.74 -4.88 -31.85
N LEU A 545 -22.93 -5.02 -31.23
CA LEU A 545 -24.00 -5.93 -31.67
C LEU A 545 -25.36 -5.20 -31.75
N LYS A 546 -26.26 -5.65 -32.64
CA LYS A 546 -27.65 -5.17 -32.72
C LYS A 546 -28.46 -5.62 -31.50
N GLY A 547 -29.41 -4.80 -31.03
CA GLY A 547 -30.37 -5.17 -29.97
C GLY A 547 -30.15 -4.54 -28.58
N GLY A 548 -29.32 -3.50 -28.47
CA GLY A 548 -29.15 -2.73 -27.23
C GLY A 548 -30.40 -1.91 -26.87
N ALA A 549 -30.56 -1.58 -25.58
CA ALA A 549 -31.66 -0.72 -25.14
C ALA A 549 -31.56 0.67 -25.80
N LYS A 550 -32.65 1.20 -26.37
CA LYS A 550 -32.64 2.52 -27.04
C LYS A 550 -32.10 3.63 -26.12
N ALA A 551 -32.46 3.59 -24.84
CA ALA A 551 -32.02 4.54 -23.82
C ALA A 551 -30.50 4.51 -23.52
N SER A 552 -29.80 3.42 -23.87
CA SER A 552 -28.35 3.32 -23.65
C SER A 552 -27.52 3.82 -24.84
N ARG A 553 -28.14 4.23 -25.96
CA ARG A 553 -27.39 4.66 -27.15
C ARG A 553 -26.53 5.89 -26.88
N ALA A 554 -27.07 6.87 -26.16
CA ALA A 554 -26.44 8.16 -25.87
C ALA A 554 -25.51 8.16 -24.63
N GLY A 555 -25.03 6.99 -24.20
CA GLY A 555 -24.07 6.86 -23.09
C GLY A 555 -22.97 5.85 -23.38
N ARG A 556 -22.72 5.55 -24.66
CA ARG A 556 -21.59 4.69 -25.05
C ARG A 556 -20.26 5.45 -24.89
N PRO A 557 -19.15 4.78 -24.51
CA PRO A 557 -19.08 3.38 -24.12
C PRO A 557 -19.53 3.15 -22.67
N TRP A 558 -19.98 1.92 -22.41
CA TRP A 558 -20.48 1.43 -21.14
C TRP A 558 -19.53 0.39 -20.56
N VAL A 559 -19.33 0.46 -19.25
CA VAL A 559 -18.62 -0.55 -18.45
C VAL A 559 -19.55 -1.17 -17.40
N CYS A 560 -19.26 -2.40 -16.99
CA CYS A 560 -20.02 -3.08 -15.93
C CYS A 560 -19.70 -2.49 -14.58
N ALA A 561 -20.70 -1.98 -13.85
CA ALA A 561 -20.53 -1.48 -12.48
C ALA A 561 -20.95 -2.50 -11.43
N CYS A 562 -22.07 -3.20 -11.65
CA CYS A 562 -22.54 -4.28 -10.79
C CYS A 562 -23.18 -5.38 -11.61
N LEU A 563 -23.03 -6.62 -11.18
CA LEU A 563 -23.65 -7.79 -11.77
C LEU A 563 -24.18 -8.71 -10.66
N ILE A 564 -25.49 -8.91 -10.65
CA ILE A 564 -26.21 -9.73 -9.68
C ILE A 564 -26.69 -11.00 -10.39
N ARG A 565 -26.25 -12.15 -9.90
CA ARG A 565 -26.56 -13.49 -10.45
C ARG A 565 -27.32 -14.31 -9.42
N GLY A 566 -27.93 -15.41 -9.87
CA GLY A 566 -28.64 -16.35 -8.99
C GLY A 566 -30.18 -16.23 -9.04
N PHE A 567 -30.73 -15.55 -10.05
CA PHE A 567 -32.18 -15.51 -10.28
C PHE A 567 -32.64 -16.78 -10.99
N ASP A 568 -33.75 -17.35 -10.52
CA ASP A 568 -34.34 -18.58 -11.04
C ASP A 568 -34.90 -18.36 -12.46
N ASP A 569 -35.56 -17.22 -12.67
CA ASP A 569 -36.17 -16.89 -13.95
C ASP A 569 -36.13 -15.39 -14.31
N ARG A 570 -36.64 -15.08 -15.50
CA ARG A 570 -36.73 -13.70 -16.02
C ARG A 570 -37.64 -12.83 -15.15
N SER A 571 -38.72 -13.40 -14.65
CA SER A 571 -39.77 -12.69 -13.91
C SER A 571 -39.20 -12.18 -12.60
N GLU A 572 -38.50 -13.03 -11.86
CA GLU A 572 -37.82 -12.68 -10.62
C GLU A 572 -36.77 -11.59 -10.84
N ALA A 573 -35.88 -11.77 -11.83
CA ALA A 573 -34.88 -10.76 -12.18
C ALA A 573 -35.51 -9.42 -12.61
N SER A 574 -36.65 -9.46 -13.31
CA SER A 574 -37.38 -8.25 -13.75
C SER A 574 -38.09 -7.56 -12.58
N GLN A 575 -38.63 -8.30 -11.61
CA GLN A 575 -39.19 -7.75 -10.39
C GLN A 575 -38.10 -7.05 -9.56
N PHE A 576 -36.94 -7.68 -9.44
CA PHE A 576 -35.77 -7.09 -8.78
C PHE A 576 -35.34 -5.79 -9.47
N GLU A 577 -35.17 -5.82 -10.79
CA GLU A 577 -34.78 -4.65 -11.58
C GLU A 577 -35.79 -3.49 -11.44
N SER A 578 -37.08 -3.79 -11.54
CA SER A 578 -38.16 -2.81 -11.38
C SER A 578 -38.15 -2.19 -9.98
N LYS A 579 -37.99 -3.02 -8.94
CA LYS A 579 -37.91 -2.56 -7.55
C LYS A 579 -36.66 -1.71 -7.30
N TRP A 580 -35.51 -2.10 -7.82
CA TRP A 580 -34.27 -1.31 -7.73
C TRP A 580 -34.41 0.05 -8.42
N LYS A 581 -35.01 0.08 -9.62
CA LYS A 581 -35.33 1.34 -10.30
C LYS A 581 -36.33 2.20 -9.53
N SER A 582 -37.35 1.60 -8.93
CA SER A 582 -38.38 2.29 -8.15
C SER A 582 -37.81 2.93 -6.88
N VAL A 583 -37.06 2.16 -6.08
CA VAL A 583 -36.36 2.66 -4.90
C VAL A 583 -35.36 3.76 -5.27
N SER A 584 -34.61 3.57 -6.36
CA SER A 584 -33.65 4.56 -6.84
C SER A 584 -34.33 5.87 -7.27
N ARG A 585 -35.57 5.86 -7.78
CA ARG A 585 -36.34 7.08 -8.07
C ARG A 585 -36.87 7.78 -6.81
N LYS A 586 -37.24 7.01 -5.78
CA LYS A 586 -37.80 7.53 -4.51
C LYS A 586 -36.73 8.05 -3.54
N LEU A 587 -35.47 7.67 -3.72
CA LEU A 587 -34.37 8.18 -2.90
C LEU A 587 -34.14 9.68 -3.17
N PRO A 588 -34.00 10.51 -2.12
CA PRO A 588 -33.74 11.92 -2.28
C PRO A 588 -32.42 12.11 -3.02
N ARG A 589 -32.47 12.75 -4.19
CA ARG A 589 -31.26 13.25 -4.85
C ARG A 589 -30.75 14.41 -4.01
N LYS A 590 -29.52 14.32 -3.52
CA LYS A 590 -28.88 15.37 -2.74
C LYS A 590 -28.76 16.62 -3.63
N LYS A 591 -29.73 17.53 -3.58
CA LYS A 591 -29.62 18.85 -4.20
C LYS A 591 -28.62 19.67 -3.36
N LYS A 592 -27.42 19.89 -3.89
CA LYS A 592 -26.52 20.95 -3.42
C LYS A 592 -25.76 21.53 -4.61
N ALA A 593 -26.08 22.80 -4.88
CA ALA A 593 -25.41 23.78 -5.73
C ALA A 593 -25.32 23.46 -7.24
N GLU A 594 -26.38 23.79 -7.98
CA GLU A 594 -26.33 23.93 -9.44
C GLU A 594 -25.50 25.14 -9.93
N ASP A 595 -24.92 25.95 -9.03
CA ASP A 595 -24.12 27.14 -9.40
C ASP A 595 -22.64 27.11 -8.95
N SER A 596 -22.09 25.98 -8.48
CA SER A 596 -20.68 25.95 -8.01
C SER A 596 -19.87 24.70 -8.38
N MET A 597 -20.13 24.06 -9.52
CA MET A 597 -19.34 22.92 -10.01
C MET A 597 -19.10 23.02 -11.52
N LYS A 598 -18.09 23.79 -11.92
CA LYS A 598 -17.42 23.64 -13.22
C LYS A 598 -16.09 22.87 -13.14
N HIS A 599 -15.62 22.45 -11.97
CA HIS A 599 -14.37 21.70 -11.85
C HIS A 599 -14.41 20.62 -10.75
N THR A 600 -14.98 19.46 -11.08
CA THR A 600 -14.66 18.17 -10.40
C THR A 600 -14.70 17.07 -11.45
N SER A 601 -13.62 16.31 -11.59
CA SER A 601 -13.37 15.37 -12.69
C SER A 601 -14.09 14.01 -12.60
N ASP A 602 -14.92 13.74 -11.59
CA ASP A 602 -15.62 12.46 -11.50
C ASP A 602 -17.12 12.58 -11.15
N CYS A 603 -17.92 12.80 -12.19
CA CYS A 603 -19.39 12.81 -12.10
C CYS A 603 -20.00 11.40 -11.87
N SER A 604 -19.20 10.32 -11.82
CA SER A 604 -19.70 8.94 -11.73
C SER A 604 -19.99 8.50 -10.30
N LEU A 605 -19.16 8.95 -9.35
CA LEU A 605 -19.20 8.52 -7.96
C LEU A 605 -20.55 8.82 -7.27
N PRO A 606 -21.17 10.02 -7.42
CA PRO A 606 -22.48 10.28 -6.82
C PRO A 606 -23.59 9.39 -7.41
N LEU A 607 -23.51 9.07 -8.71
CA LEU A 607 -24.48 8.22 -9.40
C LEU A 607 -24.36 6.76 -8.96
N LEU A 608 -23.14 6.24 -8.80
CA LEU A 608 -22.92 4.88 -8.30
C LEU A 608 -23.33 4.75 -6.83
N GLN A 609 -22.97 5.71 -5.97
CA GLN A 609 -23.41 5.74 -4.57
C GLN A 609 -24.93 5.77 -4.44
N HIS A 610 -25.62 6.58 -5.27
CA HIS A 610 -27.07 6.62 -5.31
C HIS A 610 -27.69 5.26 -5.71
N ARG A 611 -27.06 4.53 -6.64
CA ARG A 611 -27.50 3.19 -7.06
C ARG A 611 -27.21 2.13 -6.01
N GLN A 612 -26.08 2.20 -5.33
CA GLN A 612 -25.71 1.32 -4.21
C GLN A 612 -26.69 1.47 -3.05
N MET A 613 -26.97 2.70 -2.61
CA MET A 613 -27.97 2.98 -1.57
C MET A 613 -29.36 2.44 -1.95
N ALA A 614 -29.73 2.54 -3.23
CA ALA A 614 -30.98 1.96 -3.70
C ALA A 614 -30.96 0.43 -3.63
N LEU A 615 -29.83 -0.21 -3.98
CA LEU A 615 -29.66 -1.65 -3.90
C LEU A 615 -29.76 -2.13 -2.46
N ASP A 616 -29.09 -1.46 -1.51
CA ASP A 616 -29.10 -1.84 -0.10
C ASP A 616 -30.50 -1.73 0.52
N LYS A 617 -31.34 -0.80 0.05
CA LYS A 617 -32.74 -0.75 0.44
C LYS A 617 -33.60 -1.84 -0.19
N VAL A 618 -33.25 -2.30 -1.40
CA VAL A 618 -33.91 -3.45 -2.04
C VAL A 618 -33.55 -4.75 -1.31
N LYS A 619 -32.37 -4.79 -0.66
CA LYS A 619 -31.90 -5.98 0.05
C LYS A 619 -32.84 -6.47 1.14
N GLY A 620 -33.58 -5.57 1.78
CA GLY A 620 -34.56 -5.94 2.82
C GLY A 620 -35.85 -6.59 2.30
N SER A 621 -35.98 -6.88 1.00
CA SER A 621 -37.23 -7.40 0.43
C SER A 621 -37.11 -8.61 -0.50
N PHE A 622 -35.90 -9.15 -0.66
CA PHE A 622 -35.67 -10.38 -1.41
C PHE A 622 -34.82 -11.32 -0.55
N ASP A 623 -34.90 -12.63 -0.81
CA ASP A 623 -34.02 -13.61 -0.20
C ASP A 623 -32.65 -13.55 -0.91
N PHE A 624 -31.61 -13.09 -0.21
CA PHE A 624 -30.25 -12.95 -0.75
C PHE A 624 -29.37 -14.16 -0.54
N SER A 625 -29.86 -15.21 0.12
CA SER A 625 -29.06 -16.42 0.40
C SER A 625 -28.50 -17.08 -0.88
N ARG A 626 -29.18 -16.86 -2.01
CA ARG A 626 -28.86 -17.44 -3.32
C ARG A 626 -28.29 -16.44 -4.33
N LEU A 627 -28.32 -15.14 -4.03
CA LEU A 627 -27.93 -14.10 -4.97
C LEU A 627 -26.46 -13.72 -4.80
N GLU A 628 -25.68 -13.91 -5.87
CA GLU A 628 -24.28 -13.45 -5.94
C GLU A 628 -24.22 -12.03 -6.50
N ILE A 629 -23.80 -11.08 -5.66
CA ILE A 629 -23.61 -9.68 -6.06
C ILE A 629 -22.13 -9.41 -6.29
N ASP A 630 -21.79 -9.18 -7.54
CA ASP A 630 -20.44 -8.83 -7.99
C ASP A 630 -20.40 -7.33 -8.31
N TRP A 631 -19.45 -6.61 -7.74
CA TRP A 631 -19.17 -5.21 -8.07
C TRP A 631 -17.77 -5.15 -8.67
N PRO A 632 -17.62 -5.39 -9.99
CA PRO A 632 -16.31 -5.40 -10.63
C PRO A 632 -15.59 -4.06 -10.52
N LEU A 633 -16.35 -2.99 -10.27
CA LEU A 633 -15.85 -1.64 -10.05
C LEU A 633 -15.65 -1.28 -8.56
N ASN A 634 -15.84 -2.19 -7.60
CA ASN A 634 -15.52 -1.91 -6.18
C ASN A 634 -14.02 -1.99 -5.89
N SER A 635 -13.29 -1.19 -6.66
CA SER A 635 -12.04 -0.53 -6.30
C SER A 635 -12.27 0.97 -6.56
N PHE A 636 -13.13 1.58 -5.74
CA PHE A 636 -13.35 3.04 -5.67
C PHE A 636 -13.35 3.51 -4.23
#